data_AF-A0A401PKK4-F1
#
_entry.id   AF-A0A401PKK4-F1
#
_cell.length_a   1.000
_cell.length_b   1.000
_cell.length_c   1.000
_cell.angle_alpha   90.00
_cell.angle_beta   90.00
_cell.angle_gamma   90.00
#
_symmetry.space_group_name_H-M   'P 1'
#
loop_
_entity.id
_entity.type
_entity.pdbx_description
1 polymer ?
#
loop_
_entity_poly.entity_id
_entity_poly.type
_entity_poly.pdbx_seq_one_letter_code
_entity_poly.pdbx_strand_id
1 'polypeptide(L)'
;MAADGERGAAGNRSPPPEQPLCTRTPRNKEAGGTAGRPLRRTPLGPSRKLNASFKSPLKTLQDPELSSAGLQLDLENLKKKCKGLDSQIAGLISDGYTLEELDQHIDQLHEYNDIKDVGQLLLGKLAVIRGVTTKELYGEFGLDLED
;
A
#
# COMPACT_ATOMS: atom_id res chain seq x y z
N MET A 1 42.92 -7.41 -29.67
CA MET A 1 41.59 -7.92 -29.24
C MET A 1 41.29 -7.24 -27.92
N ALA A 2 40.82 -6.00 -27.86
CA ALA A 2 39.64 -5.39 -28.52
C ALA A 2 38.34 -6.06 -28.10
N ALA A 3 37.71 -5.47 -27.07
CA ALA A 3 36.29 -5.34 -26.77
C ALA A 3 36.24 -4.47 -25.48
N ASP A 4 35.85 -3.20 -25.53
CA ASP A 4 34.47 -2.71 -25.50
C ASP A 4 33.75 -3.20 -24.22
N GLY A 5 33.11 -2.38 -23.39
CA GLY A 5 32.78 -0.97 -23.47
C GLY A 5 32.08 -0.57 -22.15
N GLU A 6 32.16 0.72 -21.86
CA GLU A 6 31.14 1.54 -21.21
C GLU A 6 30.34 0.96 -20.03
N ARG A 7 30.73 1.39 -18.82
CA ARG A 7 29.81 1.53 -17.68
C ARG A 7 28.81 2.65 -18.00
N GLY A 8 27.69 2.26 -18.60
CA GLY A 8 26.54 3.11 -18.84
C GLY A 8 25.82 3.50 -17.55
N ALA A 9 25.71 4.81 -17.39
CA ALA A 9 24.54 5.57 -16.94
C ALA A 9 23.85 5.20 -15.60
N ALA A 10 24.09 6.09 -14.64
CA ALA A 10 23.13 6.61 -13.66
C ALA A 10 21.68 6.08 -13.79
N GLY A 11 21.25 5.35 -12.77
CA GLY A 11 19.84 5.09 -12.55
C GLY A 11 19.09 6.40 -12.31
N ASN A 12 18.34 6.84 -13.32
CA ASN A 12 17.26 7.82 -13.17
C ASN A 12 16.18 7.19 -12.28
N ARG A 13 16.29 7.41 -10.96
CA ARG A 13 15.15 7.23 -10.06
C ARG A 13 14.21 8.42 -10.29
N SER A 14 13.19 8.22 -11.11
CA SER A 14 12.06 9.12 -11.20
C SER A 14 11.38 9.22 -9.82
N PRO A 15 11.01 10.42 -9.36
CA PRO A 15 10.43 10.62 -8.03
C PRO A 15 8.96 10.14 -7.99
N PRO A 16 8.45 9.72 -6.81
CA PRO A 16 7.06 9.30 -6.66
C PRO A 16 6.10 10.51 -6.74
N PRO A 17 4.84 10.29 -7.19
CA PRO A 17 3.88 11.37 -7.40
C PRO A 17 3.47 12.04 -6.08
N GLU A 18 3.49 13.37 -6.06
CA GLU A 18 3.11 14.23 -4.96
C GLU A 18 1.62 14.05 -4.60
N GLN A 19 1.34 13.59 -3.39
CA GLN A 19 0.00 13.63 -2.80
C GLN A 19 -0.22 14.99 -2.13
N PRO A 20 -1.36 15.69 -2.34
CA PRO A 20 -1.64 16.94 -1.65
C PRO A 20 -1.96 16.69 -0.17
N LEU A 21 -1.01 17.10 0.67
CA LEU A 21 -1.05 17.07 2.12
C LEU A 21 -2.03 18.11 2.67
N CYS A 22 -3.26 17.70 2.99
CA CYS A 22 -4.20 18.55 3.73
C CYS A 22 -4.10 18.32 5.24
N THR A 23 -3.01 18.77 5.87
CA THR A 23 -2.94 18.93 7.33
C THR A 23 -3.22 20.38 7.71
N ARG A 24 -4.49 20.69 8.00
CA ARG A 24 -4.92 21.99 8.51
C ARG A 24 -5.10 21.91 10.03
N THR A 25 -4.05 22.15 10.80
CA THR A 25 -4.15 22.43 12.24
C THR A 25 -4.22 23.94 12.47
N PRO A 26 -5.15 24.45 13.30
CA PRO A 26 -5.18 25.86 13.63
C PRO A 26 -4.04 26.23 14.58
N ARG A 27 -3.21 27.15 14.10
CA ARG A 27 -2.23 27.96 14.82
C ARG A 27 -2.98 29.01 15.65
N ASN A 28 -2.75 29.06 16.96
CA ASN A 28 -3.06 30.24 17.75
C ASN A 28 -1.82 30.69 18.55
N LYS A 29 -1.51 31.98 18.45
CA LYS A 29 -0.30 32.64 18.95
C LYS A 29 -0.63 33.42 20.22
N GLU A 30 0.31 33.30 21.16
CA GLU A 30 0.81 34.33 22.07
C GLU A 30 -0.04 34.81 23.26
N ALA A 31 0.61 34.71 24.43
CA ALA A 31 0.87 35.78 25.40
C ALA A 31 0.38 35.47 26.83
N GLY A 32 1.26 35.75 27.80
CA GLY A 32 0.85 35.94 29.19
C GLY A 32 1.73 35.22 30.21
N GLY A 33 2.92 35.76 30.47
CA GLY A 33 3.66 35.42 31.68
C GLY A 33 2.85 35.80 32.92
N THR A 34 2.62 34.84 33.81
CA THR A 34 2.26 35.10 35.20
C THR A 34 2.99 34.12 36.10
N ALA A 35 3.78 34.69 37.01
CA ALA A 35 4.19 34.21 38.32
C ALA A 35 4.46 32.70 38.49
N GLY A 36 5.73 32.38 38.72
CA GLY A 36 6.20 31.07 39.14
C GLY A 36 5.39 30.53 40.32
N ARG A 37 4.73 29.39 40.07
CA ARG A 37 4.15 28.55 41.12
C ARG A 37 5.26 27.62 41.61
N PRO A 38 5.63 27.60 42.89
CA PRO A 38 6.62 26.65 43.35
C PRO A 38 5.99 25.27 43.21
N LEU A 39 6.61 24.40 42.41
CA LEU A 39 6.33 22.96 42.46
C LEU A 39 6.58 22.54 43.91
N ARG A 40 5.49 22.29 44.65
CA ARG A 40 5.56 21.71 45.98
C ARG A 40 6.32 20.40 45.86
N ARG A 41 7.60 20.41 46.25
CA ARG A 41 8.36 19.20 46.51
C ARG A 41 7.55 18.37 47.50
N THR A 42 7.15 17.17 47.09
CA THR A 42 6.64 16.16 48.01
C THR A 42 7.67 15.98 49.11
N PRO A 43 7.29 16.02 50.39
CA PRO A 43 8.23 15.74 51.46
C PRO A 43 8.73 14.31 51.26
N LEU A 44 10.05 14.15 51.16
CA LEU A 44 10.68 12.84 51.22
C LEU A 44 10.37 12.28 52.62
N GLY A 45 9.35 11.44 52.70
CA GLY A 45 9.05 10.68 53.90
C GLY A 45 10.20 9.74 54.25
N PRO A 46 10.22 9.17 55.46
CA PRO A 46 11.31 8.34 55.97
C PRO A 46 11.70 7.26 54.95
N SER A 47 13.00 7.20 54.63
CA SER A 47 13.61 6.31 53.64
C SER A 47 13.05 4.89 53.75
N ARG A 48 12.16 4.51 52.83
CA ARG A 48 11.73 3.12 52.68
C ARG A 48 12.81 2.40 51.89
N LYS A 49 13.40 1.40 52.54
CA LYS A 49 14.42 0.46 52.05
C LYS A 49 14.30 0.26 50.53
N LEU A 50 15.33 0.71 49.80
CA LEU A 50 15.41 0.72 48.32
C LEU A 50 15.64 -0.66 47.70
N ASN A 51 15.63 -1.71 48.52
CA ASN A 51 15.85 -3.10 48.20
C ASN A 51 14.52 -3.89 48.16
N ALA A 52 13.44 -3.23 47.76
CA ALA A 52 12.23 -3.92 47.34
C ALA A 52 12.46 -4.49 45.93
N SER A 53 12.40 -5.81 45.77
CA SER A 53 12.45 -6.44 44.45
C SER A 53 11.41 -5.81 43.53
N PHE A 54 11.83 -5.44 42.32
CA PHE A 54 10.97 -4.85 41.30
C PHE A 54 9.74 -5.74 41.07
N LYS A 55 8.58 -5.28 41.54
CA LYS A 55 7.28 -5.91 41.29
C LYS A 55 6.91 -5.55 39.85
N SER A 56 7.36 -6.38 38.91
CA SER A 56 6.95 -6.26 37.51
C SER A 56 5.42 -6.32 37.42
N PRO A 57 4.76 -5.40 36.68
CA PRO A 57 3.32 -5.47 36.41
C PRO A 57 2.91 -6.67 35.56
N LEU A 58 3.87 -7.51 35.13
CA LEU A 58 3.57 -8.80 34.53
C LEU A 58 2.94 -9.68 35.61
N LYS A 59 1.60 -9.65 35.64
CA LYS A 59 0.81 -10.65 36.31
C LYS A 59 1.33 -11.99 35.80
N THR A 60 1.98 -12.78 36.66
CA THR A 60 2.16 -14.21 36.42
C THR A 60 0.79 -14.83 36.57
N LEU A 61 -0.06 -14.60 35.57
CA LEU A 61 -1.30 -15.32 35.42
C LEU A 61 -0.88 -16.73 35.02
N GLN A 62 -0.97 -17.65 35.97
CA GLN A 62 -1.52 -18.95 35.62
C GLN A 62 -2.98 -18.69 35.22
N ASP A 63 -3.19 -18.10 34.04
CA ASP A 63 -4.50 -18.00 33.42
C ASP A 63 -4.85 -19.43 32.99
N PRO A 64 -5.94 -20.03 33.49
CA PRO A 64 -6.44 -21.30 32.96
C PRO A 64 -6.87 -21.18 31.48
N GLU A 65 -7.01 -19.95 30.96
CA GLU A 65 -7.22 -19.65 29.54
C GLU A 65 -6.01 -20.04 28.66
N LEU A 66 -4.81 -20.22 29.23
CA LEU A 66 -3.64 -20.82 28.57
C LEU A 66 -3.45 -22.29 28.97
N SER A 67 -4.54 -23.00 29.28
CA SER A 67 -4.50 -24.46 29.44
C SER A 67 -3.90 -25.08 28.18
N SER A 68 -2.97 -26.02 28.35
CA SER A 68 -2.38 -26.79 27.25
C SER A 68 -3.44 -27.36 26.32
N ALA A 69 -4.63 -27.68 26.85
CA ALA A 69 -5.76 -28.17 26.07
C ALA A 69 -6.45 -27.08 25.22
N GLY A 70 -6.57 -25.85 25.74
CA GLY A 70 -7.09 -24.70 24.99
C GLY A 70 -6.17 -24.33 23.83
N LEU A 71 -4.86 -24.31 24.08
CA LEU A 71 -3.85 -24.09 23.04
C LEU A 71 -3.84 -25.20 21.97
N GLN A 72 -4.08 -26.46 22.37
CA GLN A 72 -4.22 -27.58 21.44
C GLN A 72 -5.48 -27.45 20.57
N LEU A 73 -6.60 -27.05 21.17
CA LEU A 73 -7.85 -26.80 20.44
C LEU A 73 -7.67 -25.67 19.42
N ASP A 74 -7.00 -24.59 19.81
CA ASP A 74 -6.69 -23.48 18.91
C ASP A 74 -5.78 -23.90 17.77
N LEU A 75 -4.74 -24.71 18.04
CA LEU A 75 -3.90 -25.29 16.99
C LEU A 75 -4.70 -26.16 16.02
N GLU A 76 -5.61 -27.00 16.52
CA GLU A 76 -6.49 -27.80 15.66
C GLU A 76 -7.41 -26.93 14.82
N ASN A 77 -8.00 -25.90 15.40
CA ASN A 77 -8.86 -24.95 14.69
C ASN A 77 -8.08 -24.19 13.62
N LEU A 78 -6.86 -23.76 13.92
CA LEU A 78 -5.98 -23.07 12.97
C LEU A 78 -5.59 -24.01 11.83
N LYS A 79 -5.26 -25.27 12.13
CA LYS A 79 -4.97 -26.29 11.11
C LYS A 79 -6.17 -26.58 10.22
N LYS A 80 -7.39 -26.63 10.77
CA LYS A 80 -8.64 -26.76 9.99
C LYS A 80 -8.84 -25.56 9.06
N LYS A 81 -8.61 -24.34 9.56
CA LYS A 81 -8.69 -23.11 8.75
C LYS A 81 -7.67 -23.11 7.62
N CYS A 82 -6.40 -23.44 7.89
CA CYS A 82 -5.37 -23.56 6.85
C CYS A 82 -5.80 -24.52 5.76
N LYS A 83 -6.23 -25.74 6.11
CA LYS A 83 -6.72 -26.72 5.12
C LYS A 83 -7.90 -26.20 4.30
N GLY A 84 -8.85 -25.51 4.94
CA GLY A 84 -9.99 -24.92 4.26
C GLY A 84 -9.59 -23.81 3.28
N LEU A 85 -8.58 -23.01 3.63
CA LEU A 85 -8.01 -22.00 2.74
C LEU A 85 -7.22 -22.64 1.60
N ASP A 86 -6.43 -23.68 1.86
CA ASP A 86 -5.68 -24.42 0.83
C ASP A 86 -6.64 -25.04 -0.21
N SER A 87 -7.76 -25.61 0.23
CA SER A 87 -8.79 -26.12 -0.69
C SER A 87 -9.44 -25.02 -1.54
N GLN A 88 -9.67 -23.83 -0.98
CA GLN A 88 -10.20 -22.68 -1.72
C GLN A 88 -9.20 -22.16 -2.75
N ILE A 89 -7.93 -22.05 -2.37
CA ILE A 89 -6.84 -21.66 -3.26
C ILE A 89 -6.73 -22.66 -4.41
N ALA A 90 -6.78 -23.96 -4.12
CA ALA A 90 -6.74 -25.01 -5.14
C ALA A 90 -7.94 -24.93 -6.10
N GLY A 91 -9.14 -24.64 -5.60
CA GLY A 91 -10.33 -24.42 -6.42
C GLY A 91 -10.19 -23.21 -7.36
N LEU A 92 -9.71 -22.08 -6.85
CA LEU A 92 -9.47 -20.88 -7.67
C LEU A 92 -8.43 -21.14 -8.78
N ILE A 93 -7.35 -21.86 -8.45
CA ILE A 93 -6.33 -22.23 -9.44
C ILE A 93 -6.91 -23.20 -10.48
N SER A 94 -7.75 -24.17 -10.09
CA SER A 94 -8.39 -25.08 -11.04
C SER A 94 -9.37 -24.40 -11.98
N ASP A 95 -10.01 -23.33 -11.50
CA ASP A 95 -10.91 -22.49 -12.30
C ASP A 95 -10.14 -21.53 -13.24
N GLY A 96 -8.80 -21.56 -13.20
CA GLY A 96 -7.92 -20.75 -14.03
C GLY A 96 -7.59 -19.37 -13.43
N TYR A 97 -8.04 -19.04 -12.22
CA TYR A 97 -7.70 -17.75 -11.62
C TYR A 97 -6.28 -17.79 -11.04
N THR A 98 -5.29 -17.53 -11.90
CA THR A 98 -3.89 -17.36 -11.51
C THR A 98 -3.50 -15.88 -11.52
N LEU A 99 -2.53 -15.50 -10.69
CA LEU A 99 -2.05 -14.12 -10.64
C LEU A 99 -1.32 -13.76 -11.94
N GLU A 100 -0.61 -14.72 -12.53
CA GLU A 100 0.09 -14.56 -13.79
C GLU A 100 -0.85 -14.26 -14.97
N GLU A 101 -2.05 -14.84 -14.99
CA GLU A 101 -3.07 -14.51 -15.99
C GLU A 101 -3.62 -13.10 -15.82
N LEU A 102 -3.82 -12.66 -14.57
CA LEU A 102 -4.29 -11.31 -14.28
C LEU A 102 -3.26 -10.26 -14.70
N ASP A 103 -1.99 -10.46 -14.36
CA ASP A 103 -0.90 -9.58 -14.76
C ASP A 103 -0.78 -9.50 -16.29
N GLN A 104 -0.88 -10.65 -16.99
CA GLN A 104 -0.91 -10.67 -18.45
C GLN A 104 -2.08 -9.87 -19.04
N HIS A 105 -3.27 -9.95 -18.42
CA HIS A 105 -4.43 -9.21 -18.90
C HIS A 105 -4.29 -7.69 -18.66
N ILE A 106 -3.67 -7.30 -17.55
CA ILE A 106 -3.33 -5.90 -17.26
C ILE A 106 -2.32 -5.37 -18.30
N ASP A 107 -1.28 -6.14 -18.60
CA ASP A 107 -0.28 -5.77 -19.60
C ASP A 107 -0.90 -5.62 -21.00
N GLN A 108 -1.75 -6.56 -21.42
CA GLN A 108 -2.47 -6.48 -22.69
C GLN A 108 -3.38 -5.24 -22.78
N LEU A 109 -4.04 -4.88 -21.68
CA LEU A 109 -4.90 -3.70 -21.63
C LEU A 109 -4.07 -2.42 -21.76
N HIS A 110 -2.90 -2.36 -21.13
CA HIS A 110 -1.98 -1.24 -21.27
C HIS A 110 -1.44 -1.13 -22.69
N GLU A 111 -1.00 -2.24 -23.29
CA GLU A 111 -0.51 -2.25 -24.67
C GLU A 111 -1.61 -1.81 -25.67
N TYR A 112 -2.84 -2.29 -25.49
CA TYR A 112 -3.98 -1.85 -26.29
C TYR A 112 -4.25 -0.35 -26.14
N ASN A 113 -4.30 0.15 -24.90
CA ASN A 113 -4.57 1.57 -24.65
C ASN A 113 -3.46 2.46 -25.21
N ASP A 114 -2.19 2.07 -25.08
CA ASP A 114 -1.05 2.81 -25.61
C ASP A 114 -1.15 2.95 -27.14
N ILE A 115 -1.44 1.84 -27.84
CA ILE A 115 -1.61 1.85 -29.30
C ILE A 115 -2.86 2.66 -29.70
N LYS A 116 -3.97 2.51 -28.97
CA LYS A 116 -5.21 3.25 -29.20
C LYS A 116 -5.01 4.75 -29.05
N ASP A 117 -4.30 5.19 -28.02
CA ASP A 117 -4.01 6.60 -27.75
C ASP A 117 -3.11 7.20 -28.83
N VAL A 118 -2.09 6.47 -29.28
CA VAL A 118 -1.24 6.89 -30.41
C VAL A 118 -2.07 6.96 -31.69
N GLY A 119 -2.91 5.97 -31.96
CA GLY A 119 -3.82 5.95 -33.10
C GLY A 119 -4.75 7.16 -33.11
N GLN A 120 -5.36 7.46 -31.97
CA GLN A 120 -6.27 8.58 -31.82
C GLN A 120 -5.57 9.94 -31.97
N LEU A 121 -4.35 10.06 -31.45
CA LEU A 121 -3.52 11.25 -31.66
C LEU A 121 -3.23 11.46 -33.15
N LEU A 122 -2.86 10.41 -33.88
CA LEU A 122 -2.60 10.48 -35.32
C LEU A 122 -3.87 10.82 -36.09
N LEU A 123 -5.00 10.22 -35.73
CA LEU A 123 -6.29 10.46 -36.36
C LEU A 123 -6.74 11.91 -36.15
N GLY A 124 -6.56 12.44 -34.94
CA GLY A 124 -6.83 13.85 -34.64
C GLY A 124 -5.97 14.81 -35.46
N LYS A 125 -4.67 14.51 -35.64
CA LYS A 125 -3.80 15.30 -36.53
C LYS A 125 -4.22 15.20 -37.99
N LEU A 126 -4.60 14.00 -38.44
CA LEU A 126 -5.06 13.77 -39.81
C LEU A 126 -6.37 14.52 -40.10
N ALA A 127 -7.30 14.53 -39.16
CA ALA A 127 -8.55 15.30 -39.23
C ALA A 127 -8.28 16.79 -39.46
N VAL A 128 -7.36 17.36 -38.69
CA VAL A 128 -6.96 18.77 -38.83
C VAL A 128 -6.35 19.05 -40.21
N ILE A 129 -5.48 18.18 -40.70
CA ILE A 129 -4.82 18.36 -42.00
C ILE A 129 -5.81 18.26 -43.16
N ARG A 130 -6.75 17.31 -43.09
CA ARG A 130 -7.78 17.11 -44.12
C ARG A 130 -8.94 18.10 -44.00
N GLY A 131 -9.08 18.78 -42.87
CA GLY A 131 -10.22 19.66 -42.59
C GLY A 131 -11.53 18.90 -42.41
N VAL A 132 -11.47 17.61 -42.08
CA VAL A 132 -12.63 16.74 -41.83
C VAL A 132 -12.78 16.52 -40.33
N THR A 133 -13.95 16.06 -39.91
CA THR A 133 -14.17 15.69 -38.51
C THR A 133 -13.56 14.32 -38.21
N THR A 134 -13.14 14.11 -36.96
CA THR A 134 -12.62 12.81 -36.54
C THR A 134 -13.65 11.69 -36.77
N LYS A 135 -14.95 11.98 -36.58
CA LYS A 135 -16.04 11.00 -36.82
C LYS A 135 -16.11 10.50 -38.27
N GLU A 136 -15.85 11.37 -39.26
CA GLU A 136 -15.82 10.96 -40.66
C GLU A 136 -14.65 10.00 -40.94
N LEU A 137 -13.49 10.27 -40.33
CA LEU A 137 -12.32 9.39 -40.44
C LEU A 137 -12.55 8.03 -39.79
N TYR A 138 -13.29 7.95 -38.68
CA TYR A 138 -13.67 6.66 -38.10
C TYR A 138 -14.45 5.80 -39.12
N GLY A 139 -15.41 6.40 -39.83
CA GLY A 139 -16.15 5.73 -40.89
C GLY A 139 -15.28 5.31 -42.09
N GLU A 140 -14.29 6.13 -42.47
CA GLU A 140 -13.35 5.81 -43.56
C GLU A 140 -12.41 4.65 -43.22
N PHE A 141 -11.94 4.59 -41.97
CA PHE A 141 -10.99 3.56 -41.51
C PHE A 141 -11.67 2.33 -40.91
N GLY A 142 -13.00 2.28 -40.90
CA GLY A 142 -13.77 1.15 -40.34
C GLY A 142 -13.60 1.02 -38.81
N LEU A 143 -13.46 2.14 -38.12
CA LEU A 143 -13.33 2.21 -36.66
C LEU A 143 -14.69 2.48 -36.03
N ASP A 144 -14.98 1.80 -34.92
CA ASP A 144 -16.16 2.04 -34.10
C ASP A 144 -15.89 3.08 -33.00
N LEU A 145 -16.88 3.93 -32.74
CA LEU A 145 -16.79 5.00 -31.72
C LEU A 145 -17.06 4.49 -30.29
N GLU A 146 -17.62 3.28 -30.16
CA GLU A 146 -18.03 2.66 -28.89
C GLU A 146 -16.99 1.66 -28.35
N ASP A 147 -15.86 1.52 -29.06
CA ASP A 147 -14.75 0.61 -28.73
C ASP A 147 -13.81 1.21 -27.68
#